data_AF-A0A7C0XF98-F1
#
_entry.id   AF-A0A7C0XF98-F1
#
_cell.length_a   1.000
_cell.length_b   1.000
_cell.length_c   1.000
_cell.angle_alpha   90.00
_cell.angle_beta   90.00
_cell.angle_gamma   90.00
#
_symmetry.space_group_name_H-M   'P 1'
#
loop_
_entity.id
_entity.type
_entity.pdbx_description
1 polymer ?
#
loop_
_entity_poly.entity_id
_entity_poly.type
_entity_poly.pdbx_seq_one_letter_code
_entity_poly.pdbx_strand_id
1 'polypeptide(L)'
;MFVRKVASSLKVHSIILYGSMARGDYGAGSDVDIIVISDNLPRNFDRRLRMLAELNNTTAPIECLAYTPREFEIMLSRMHPTVLYALDEGIIIYDDGTTEEMKRKFNKLKQLGIVRKFRYGWKFQPSKS
;
A
#
# COMPACT_ATOMS: atom_id res chain seq x y z
N MET A 1 -13.72 11.32 5.43
CA MET A 1 -14.54 11.70 4.26
C MET A 1 -14.15 10.83 3.05
N PHE A 2 -12.89 10.85 2.60
CA PHE A 2 -12.37 10.01 1.51
C PHE A 2 -12.41 8.49 1.76
N VAL A 3 -11.78 7.98 2.83
CA VAL A 3 -11.73 6.53 3.16
C VAL A 3 -13.13 5.91 3.20
N ARG A 4 -14.10 6.61 3.79
CA ARG A 4 -15.51 6.18 3.80
C ARG A 4 -16.12 6.11 2.41
N LYS A 5 -15.83 7.10 1.56
CA LYS A 5 -16.31 7.12 0.16
C LYS A 5 -15.73 5.94 -0.62
N VAL A 6 -14.43 5.71 -0.53
CA VAL A 6 -13.75 4.54 -1.11
C VAL A 6 -14.39 3.24 -0.63
N ALA A 7 -14.53 3.05 0.68
CA ALA A 7 -15.13 1.85 1.28
C ALA A 7 -16.60 1.63 0.84
N SER A 8 -17.33 2.68 0.52
CA SER A 8 -18.71 2.58 0.00
C SER A 8 -18.79 2.35 -1.52
N SER A 9 -17.75 2.70 -2.26
CA SER A 9 -17.73 2.63 -3.73
C SER A 9 -17.03 1.38 -4.27
N LEU A 10 -16.19 0.74 -3.46
CA LEU A 10 -15.39 -0.41 -3.82
C LEU A 10 -15.58 -1.55 -2.82
N LYS A 11 -15.34 -2.79 -3.27
CA LYS A 11 -15.25 -3.95 -2.38
C LYS A 11 -13.85 -4.01 -1.76
N VAL A 12 -13.68 -3.22 -0.69
CA VAL A 12 -12.39 -3.02 -0.02
C VAL A 12 -12.06 -4.18 0.92
N HIS A 13 -10.84 -4.70 0.78
CA HIS A 13 -10.22 -5.67 1.67
C HIS A 13 -9.30 -5.00 2.69
N SER A 14 -8.53 -3.99 2.26
CA SER A 14 -7.65 -3.24 3.15
C SER A 14 -7.46 -1.79 2.69
N ILE A 15 -7.20 -0.90 3.64
CA ILE A 15 -6.79 0.49 3.40
C ILE A 15 -5.57 0.77 4.28
N ILE A 16 -4.48 1.20 3.64
CA ILE A 16 -3.20 1.45 4.30
C ILE A 16 -2.80 2.90 4.00
N LEU A 17 -2.60 3.69 5.05
CA LEU A 17 -1.87 4.95 4.95
C LEU A 17 -0.38 4.62 4.94
N TYR A 18 0.37 5.12 3.96
CA TYR A 18 1.81 4.90 3.87
C TYR A 18 2.53 6.23 3.64
N GLY A 19 3.82 6.18 3.28
CA GLY A 19 4.58 7.37 2.95
C GLY A 19 4.89 8.26 4.16
N SER A 20 5.11 9.55 3.88
CA SER A 20 5.63 10.49 4.89
C SER A 20 4.67 10.72 6.06
N MET A 21 3.37 10.72 5.77
CA MET A 21 2.32 10.84 6.78
C MET A 21 2.34 9.65 7.75
N ALA A 22 2.61 8.44 7.27
CA ALA A 22 2.71 7.26 8.13
C ALA A 22 4.00 7.24 8.96
N ARG A 23 5.13 7.75 8.43
CA ARG A 23 6.40 7.86 9.14
C ARG A 23 6.47 9.01 10.14
N GLY A 24 5.62 10.02 9.99
CA GLY A 24 5.64 11.25 10.81
C GLY A 24 6.69 12.27 10.37
N ASP A 25 7.27 12.14 9.17
CA ASP A 25 8.25 13.07 8.58
C ASP A 25 7.63 14.01 7.53
N TYR A 26 6.31 14.23 7.61
CA TYR A 26 5.55 15.05 6.68
C TYR A 26 5.73 16.57 6.92
N GLY A 27 5.65 17.35 5.84
CA GLY A 27 5.68 18.81 5.86
C GLY A 27 4.37 19.43 5.34
N ALA A 28 4.30 20.77 5.32
CA ALA A 28 3.09 21.51 4.95
C ALA A 28 2.58 21.27 3.50
N GLY A 29 3.39 20.64 2.65
CA GLY A 29 3.02 20.29 1.27
C GLY A 29 3.07 18.79 0.98
N SER A 30 3.08 17.93 2.01
CA SER A 30 3.12 16.49 1.82
C SER A 30 1.76 15.94 1.39
N ASP A 31 1.80 15.03 0.40
CA ASP A 31 0.63 14.27 -0.01
C ASP A 31 0.21 13.23 1.04
N VAL A 32 -1.07 12.87 1.03
CA VAL A 32 -1.63 11.78 1.84
C VAL A 32 -1.67 10.51 0.99
N ASP A 33 -0.62 9.73 1.15
CA ASP A 33 -0.34 8.47 0.45
C ASP A 33 -1.23 7.33 0.96
N ILE A 34 -2.18 6.86 0.15
CA ILE A 34 -3.10 5.76 0.51
C ILE A 34 -2.98 4.62 -0.49
N ILE A 35 -2.93 3.39 0.02
CA ILE A 35 -3.13 2.17 -0.76
C ILE A 35 -4.46 1.53 -0.38
N VAL A 36 -5.25 1.18 -1.40
CA VAL A 36 -6.50 0.43 -1.26
C VAL A 36 -6.33 -0.94 -1.89
N ILE A 37 -6.59 -2.00 -1.12
CA ILE A 37 -6.68 -3.36 -1.65
C ILE A 37 -8.15 -3.67 -1.88
N SER A 38 -8.53 -3.96 -3.13
CA SER A 38 -9.94 -4.14 -3.52
C SER A 38 -10.08 -5.08 -4.72
N ASP A 39 -11.23 -5.74 -4.80
CA ASP A 39 -11.64 -6.51 -5.98
C ASP A 39 -12.09 -5.60 -7.14
N ASN A 40 -12.18 -6.20 -8.34
CA ASN A 40 -12.84 -5.65 -9.53
C ASN A 40 -12.33 -4.27 -9.98
N LEU A 41 -11.05 -4.00 -9.80
CA LEU A 41 -10.43 -2.76 -10.25
C LEU A 41 -10.31 -2.71 -11.78
N PRO A 42 -10.39 -1.52 -12.39
CA PRO A 42 -10.06 -1.35 -13.81
C PRO A 42 -8.67 -1.91 -14.12
N ARG A 43 -8.55 -2.66 -15.24
CA ARG A 43 -7.27 -3.20 -15.72
C ARG A 43 -6.29 -2.11 -16.14
N ASN A 44 -6.79 -1.00 -16.71
CA ASN A 44 -5.97 0.14 -17.07
C ASN A 44 -5.68 0.99 -15.83
N PHE A 45 -4.40 1.21 -15.54
CA PHE A 45 -3.96 1.90 -14.34
C PHE A 45 -4.40 3.37 -14.30
N ASP A 46 -4.33 4.10 -15.42
CA ASP A 46 -4.75 5.51 -15.47
C ASP A 46 -6.25 5.67 -15.20
N ARG A 47 -7.08 4.75 -15.69
CA ARG A 47 -8.52 4.71 -15.36
C ARG A 47 -8.75 4.46 -13.87
N ARG A 48 -7.93 3.61 -13.26
CA ARG A 48 -7.97 3.35 -11.82
C ARG A 48 -7.62 4.60 -11.02
N LEU A 49 -6.55 5.31 -11.42
CA LEU A 49 -6.16 6.58 -10.79
C LEU A 49 -7.25 7.65 -10.92
N ARG A 50 -7.82 7.84 -12.11
CA ARG A 50 -8.93 8.80 -12.32
C ARG A 50 -10.15 8.46 -11.46
N MET A 51 -10.56 7.20 -11.47
CA MET A 51 -11.67 6.72 -10.63
C MET A 51 -11.44 7.05 -9.14
N LEU A 52 -10.22 6.83 -8.62
CA LEU A 52 -9.89 7.13 -7.23
C LEU A 52 -9.85 8.64 -6.95
N ALA A 53 -9.29 9.42 -7.87
CA ALA A 53 -9.24 10.87 -7.76
C ALA A 53 -10.65 11.49 -7.71
N GLU A 54 -11.59 10.98 -8.52
CA GLU A 54 -13.00 11.40 -8.51
C GLU A 54 -13.73 11.10 -7.18
N LEU A 55 -13.23 10.15 -6.37
CA LEU A 55 -13.76 9.87 -5.04
C LEU A 55 -13.24 10.86 -3.98
N ASN A 56 -12.19 11.63 -4.27
CA ASN A 56 -11.67 12.66 -3.38
C ASN A 56 -12.49 13.95 -3.49
N ASN A 57 -13.45 14.09 -2.59
CA ASN A 57 -14.28 15.29 -2.45
C ASN A 57 -13.74 16.25 -1.37
N THR A 58 -12.45 16.16 -1.04
CA THR A 58 -11.80 17.00 -0.04
C THR A 58 -10.74 17.89 -0.70
N THR A 59 -10.27 18.90 0.01
CA THR A 59 -9.12 19.71 -0.42
C THR A 59 -7.77 19.07 -0.07
N ALA A 60 -7.77 17.90 0.58
CA ALA A 60 -6.54 17.22 0.92
C ALA A 60 -5.87 16.64 -0.33
N PRO A 61 -4.54 16.77 -0.46
CA PRO A 61 -3.79 16.23 -1.59
C PRO A 61 -3.61 14.72 -1.40
N ILE A 62 -4.65 13.94 -1.72
CA ILE A 62 -4.63 12.48 -1.54
C ILE A 62 -4.08 11.82 -2.80
N GLU A 63 -2.97 11.12 -2.67
CA GLU A 63 -2.47 10.19 -3.68
C GLU A 63 -2.91 8.77 -3.32
N CYS A 64 -3.95 8.30 -4.01
CA CYS A 64 -4.49 6.96 -3.77
C CYS A 64 -4.10 6.00 -4.90
N LEU A 65 -3.43 4.92 -4.52
CA LEU A 65 -3.20 3.76 -5.39
C LEU A 65 -4.17 2.65 -4.99
N ALA A 66 -4.61 1.85 -5.95
CA ALA A 66 -5.37 0.65 -5.65
C ALA A 66 -4.79 -0.57 -6.35
N TYR A 67 -4.84 -1.71 -5.67
CA TYR A 67 -4.38 -3.01 -6.17
C TYR A 67 -5.38 -4.10 -5.81
N THR A 68 -5.49 -5.12 -6.65
CA THR A 68 -6.15 -6.35 -6.25
C THR A 68 -5.28 -7.10 -5.23
N PRO A 69 -5.86 -7.98 -4.38
CA PRO A 69 -5.06 -8.81 -3.48
C PRO A 69 -3.94 -9.55 -4.21
N ARG A 70 -4.23 -10.05 -5.42
CA ARG A 70 -3.25 -10.77 -6.25
C ARG A 70 -2.15 -9.86 -6.79
N GLU A 71 -2.48 -8.65 -7.26
CA GLU A 71 -1.47 -7.68 -7.69
C GLU A 71 -0.53 -7.30 -6.53
N PHE A 72 -1.09 -7.07 -5.34
CA PHE A 72 -0.32 -6.70 -4.15
C PHE A 72 0.60 -7.84 -3.69
N GLU A 73 0.13 -9.10 -3.74
CA GLU A 73 0.95 -10.28 -3.47
C GLU A 73 2.10 -10.44 -4.49
N ILE A 74 1.81 -10.22 -5.79
CA ILE A 74 2.84 -10.27 -6.84
C ILE A 74 3.89 -9.18 -6.59
N MET A 75 3.46 -7.96 -6.22
CA MET A 75 4.38 -6.90 -5.83
C MET A 75 5.28 -7.32 -4.66
N LEU A 76 4.73 -8.02 -3.66
CA LEU A 76 5.52 -8.52 -2.54
C LEU A 76 6.54 -9.57 -2.99
N SER A 77 6.14 -10.53 -3.83
CA SER A 77 7.07 -11.53 -4.38
C SER A 77 8.20 -10.91 -5.21
N ARG A 78 7.93 -9.75 -5.84
CA ARG A 78 8.90 -8.99 -6.66
C ARG A 78 9.66 -7.95 -5.84
N MET A 79 9.44 -7.90 -4.53
CA MET A 79 10.07 -6.95 -3.63
C MET A 79 9.86 -5.49 -4.04
N HIS A 80 8.67 -5.16 -4.57
CA HIS A 80 8.37 -3.83 -5.07
C HIS A 80 8.41 -2.79 -3.93
N PRO A 81 9.17 -1.68 -4.01
CA PRO A 81 9.35 -0.77 -2.88
C PRO A 81 8.05 -0.30 -2.23
N THR A 82 7.02 0.03 -3.02
CA THR A 82 5.69 0.45 -2.53
C THR A 82 5.08 -0.54 -1.53
N VAL A 83 5.07 -1.85 -1.85
CA VAL A 83 4.48 -2.85 -0.95
C VAL A 83 5.33 -3.04 0.31
N LEU A 84 6.65 -2.96 0.18
CA LEU A 84 7.56 -3.11 1.31
C LEU A 84 7.41 -1.96 2.31
N TYR A 85 7.35 -0.72 1.82
CA TYR A 85 7.07 0.45 2.67
C TYR A 85 5.67 0.39 3.28
N ALA A 86 4.65 0.00 2.51
CA ALA A 86 3.30 -0.14 3.03
C ALA A 86 3.19 -1.21 4.14
N LEU A 87 3.89 -2.34 4.03
CA LEU A 87 3.87 -3.40 5.04
C LEU A 87 4.77 -3.11 6.24
N ASP A 88 5.85 -2.34 6.06
CA ASP A 88 6.82 -2.02 7.11
C ASP A 88 6.46 -0.77 7.93
N GLU A 89 6.08 0.31 7.25
CA GLU A 89 5.82 1.63 7.83
C GLU A 89 4.34 2.01 7.80
N GLY A 90 3.53 1.33 6.99
CA GLY A 90 2.15 1.71 6.78
C GLY A 90 1.28 1.52 8.02
N ILE A 91 0.36 2.47 8.21
CA ILE A 91 -0.70 2.43 9.20
C ILE A 91 -1.94 1.82 8.55
N ILE A 92 -2.36 0.67 9.06
CA ILE A 92 -3.57 0.00 8.61
C ILE A 92 -4.78 0.77 9.15
N ILE A 93 -5.58 1.35 8.26
CA ILE A 93 -6.82 2.04 8.59
C ILE A 93 -7.98 1.03 8.65
N TYR A 94 -7.97 0.06 7.73
CA TYR A 94 -8.94 -1.01 7.65
C TYR A 94 -8.26 -2.25 7.07
N ASP A 95 -8.59 -3.44 7.57
CA ASP A 95 -8.15 -4.72 7.03
C ASP A 95 -9.14 -5.83 7.41
N ASP A 96 -9.43 -6.72 6.47
CA ASP A 96 -10.21 -7.95 6.69
C ASP A 96 -9.34 -9.20 6.91
N GLY A 97 -8.02 -9.02 7.04
CA GLY A 97 -7.03 -10.07 7.19
C GLY A 97 -6.14 -10.23 5.95
N THR A 98 -6.51 -9.61 4.83
CA THR A 98 -5.74 -9.63 3.58
C THR A 98 -4.34 -9.05 3.77
N THR A 99 -4.23 -7.84 4.34
CA THR A 99 -2.93 -7.20 4.58
C THR A 99 -2.16 -7.90 5.68
N GLU A 100 -2.82 -8.34 6.74
CA GLU A 100 -2.17 -9.06 7.85
C GLU A 100 -1.49 -10.36 7.37
N GLU A 101 -2.11 -11.13 6.46
CA GLU A 101 -1.46 -12.31 5.87
C GLU A 101 -0.18 -11.94 5.11
N MET A 102 -0.23 -10.88 4.32
CA MET A 102 0.93 -10.41 3.54
C MET A 102 2.02 -9.83 4.46
N LYS A 103 1.64 -9.17 5.56
CA LYS A 103 2.56 -8.70 6.58
C LYS A 103 3.28 -9.85 7.28
N ARG A 104 2.60 -10.97 7.55
CA ARG A 104 3.24 -12.20 8.06
C ARG A 104 4.26 -12.77 7.07
N LYS A 105 3.91 -12.87 5.77
CA LYS A 105 4.84 -13.30 4.71
C LYS A 105 6.07 -12.39 4.65
N PHE A 106 5.86 -11.08 4.66
CA PHE A 106 6.94 -10.07 4.66
C PHE A 106 7.84 -10.16 5.90
N ASN A 107 7.26 -10.29 7.09
CA ASN A 107 8.02 -10.44 8.33
C ASN A 107 8.89 -11.70 8.32
N LYS A 108 8.40 -12.80 7.73
CA LYS A 108 9.21 -14.02 7.55
C LYS A 108 10.42 -13.76 6.65
N LEU A 109 10.24 -13.04 5.54
CA LEU A 109 11.34 -12.66 4.65
C LEU A 109 12.39 -11.78 5.36
N LYS A 110 11.96 -10.87 6.25
CA LYS A 110 12.87 -10.08 7.09
C LYS A 110 13.64 -10.94 8.09
N GLN A 111 12.96 -11.86 8.77
CA GLN A 111 13.59 -12.78 9.74
C GLN A 111 14.64 -13.68 9.08
N LEU A 112 14.37 -14.13 7.84
CA LEU A 112 15.32 -14.92 7.06
C LEU A 112 16.46 -14.09 6.46
N GLY A 113 16.45 -12.77 6.63
CA GLY A 113 17.46 -11.87 6.07
C GLY A 113 17.38 -11.67 4.56
N ILE A 114 16.36 -12.22 3.91
CA ILE A 114 16.11 -12.09 2.46
C ILE A 114 15.83 -10.64 2.10
N VAL A 115 15.08 -9.94 2.96
CA VAL A 115 14.74 -8.52 2.80
C VAL A 115 15.24 -7.75 4.01
N ARG A 116 16.02 -6.70 3.78
CA ARG A 116 16.47 -5.77 4.83
C ARG A 116 16.23 -4.34 4.42
N LYS A 117 15.66 -3.56 5.34
CA LYS A 117 15.52 -2.12 5.18
C LYS A 117 16.89 -1.44 5.34
N PHE A 118 17.14 -0.42 4.52
CA PHE A 118 18.32 0.43 4.55
C PHE A 118 17.89 1.90 4.55
N ARG A 119 18.83 2.83 4.81
CA ARG A 119 18.53 4.25 5.08
C ARG A 119 17.58 4.91 4.06
N TYR A 120 17.73 4.60 2.77
CA TYR A 120 16.87 5.10 1.68
C TYR A 120 16.48 3.99 0.70
N GLY A 121 16.10 2.81 1.19
CA GLY A 121 15.67 1.73 0.32
C GLY A 121 15.72 0.35 0.95
N TRP A 122 15.79 -0.66 0.08
CA TRP A 122 15.73 -2.06 0.44
C TRP A 122 16.92 -2.81 -0.14
N LYS A 123 17.49 -3.73 0.65
CA LYS A 123 18.50 -4.69 0.20
C LYS A 123 17.90 -6.07 0.17
N PHE A 124 18.21 -6.80 -0.90
CA PHE A 124 17.74 -8.16 -1.11
C PHE A 124 18.93 -9.10 -1.21
N GLN A 125 18.90 -10.19 -0.46
CA GLN A 125 19.81 -11.31 -0.66
C GLN A 125 19.02 -12.45 -1.28
N PRO A 126 19.37 -12.90 -2.50
CA PRO A 126 18.83 -14.14 -3.02
C PRO A 126 19.11 -15.25 -2.02
N SER A 127 18.11 -16.08 -1.74
CA SER A 127 18.32 -17.35 -1.05
C SER A 127 19.50 -18.06 -1.73
N LYS A 128 20.53 -18.44 -0.96
CA LYS A 128 21.52 -19.40 -1.45
C LYS A 128 20.76 -20.70 -1.67
N SER A 129 20.41 -20.97 -2.93
CA SER A 129 19.99 -22.27 -3.41
C SER A 129 21.11 -23.29 -3.20
#